data_AF-A0A933VSX6-F1
#
_entry.id   AF-A0A933VSX6-F1
#
_cell.length_a   1.000
_cell.length_b   1.000
_cell.length_c   1.000
_cell.angle_alpha   90.00
_cell.angle_beta   90.00
_cell.angle_gamma   90.00
#
_symmetry.space_group_name_H-M   'P 1'
#
loop_
_entity.id
_entity.type
_entity.pdbx_description
1 polymer ?
#
loop_
_entity_poly.entity_id
_entity_poly.type
_entity_poly.pdbx_seq_one_letter_code
_entity_poly.pdbx_strand_id
1 'polypeptide(L)' 'MDDRPTFPLELDAAQLKVTWTALKTLHDGLGHEEHDVQEIVREVLDKLPGEHDVRAIDLGRELERRRR' A
#
# COMPACT_ATOMS: atom_id res chain seq x y z
N MET A 1 9.43 -25.40 4.06
CA MET A 1 9.86 -24.55 2.94
C MET A 1 8.60 -24.00 2.31
N ASP A 2 8.47 -22.68 2.21
CA ASP A 2 7.29 -22.04 1.66
C ASP A 2 7.37 -22.10 0.13
N ASP A 3 6.57 -22.95 -0.51
CA ASP A 3 6.59 -23.22 -1.96
C ASP A 3 5.70 -22.22 -2.73
N ARG A 4 5.40 -21.06 -2.14
CA ARG A 4 4.57 -20.04 -2.79
C ARG A 4 5.43 -19.20 -3.74
N PRO A 5 5.05 -19.05 -5.01
CA PRO A 5 5.76 -18.18 -5.92
C PRO A 5 5.72 -16.74 -5.40
N THR A 6 6.89 -16.12 -5.20
CA THR A 6 7.01 -14.70 -4.87
C THR A 6 7.06 -13.90 -6.16
N PHE A 7 6.08 -13.03 -6.37
CA PHE A 7 6.05 -12.12 -7.50
C PHE A 7 6.47 -10.72 -7.04
N PRO A 8 7.55 -10.13 -7.59
CA PRO A 8 7.89 -8.75 -7.29
C PRO A 8 6.82 -7.82 -7.86
N LEU A 9 6.30 -6.93 -7.02
CA LEU A 9 5.38 -5.88 -7.44
C LEU A 9 6.15 -4.57 -7.49
N GLU A 10 6.31 -4.02 -8.69
CA GLU A 10 6.88 -2.69 -8.87
C GLU A 10 5.77 -1.65 -8.84
N LEU A 11 5.91 -0.67 -7.96
CA LEU A 11 5.01 0.47 -7.85
C LEU A 11 5.83 1.73 -8.06
N ASP A 12 5.41 2.58 -8.99
CA ASP A 12 5.92 3.96 -9.01
C ASP A 12 5.34 4.78 -7.84
N ALA A 13 5.79 6.02 -7.69
CA ALA A 13 5.38 6.86 -6.56
C ALA A 13 3.85 7.11 -6.50
N ALA A 14 3.19 7.31 -7.64
CA ALA A 14 1.75 7.54 -7.69
C ALA A 14 0.96 6.27 -7.35
N GLN A 15 1.38 5.14 -7.90
CA GLN A 15 0.84 3.82 -7.57
C GLN A 15 1.00 3.52 -6.09
N LEU A 16 2.21 3.73 -5.53
CA LEU A 16 2.50 3.52 -4.12
C LEU A 16 1.59 4.38 -3.23
N LYS A 17 1.45 5.66 -3.53
CA LYS A 17 0.60 6.59 -2.77
C LYS A 17 -0.86 6.12 -2.74
N VAL A 18 -1.40 5.72 -3.89
CA VAL A 18 -2.79 5.24 -4.00
C VAL A 18 -2.96 3.91 -3.26
N THR A 19 -2.10 2.93 -3.53
CA THR A 19 -2.17 1.59 -2.92
C THR A 19 -2.07 1.66 -1.41
N TRP A 20 -1.08 2.38 -0.88
CA TRP A 20 -0.91 2.54 0.57
C TRP A 20 -2.13 3.21 1.21
N THR A 21 -2.66 4.28 0.59
CA THR A 21 -3.83 4.99 1.11
C THR A 21 -5.07 4.10 1.12
N ALA A 22 -5.27 3.30 0.06
CA ALA A 22 -6.39 2.37 -0.04
C ALA A 22 -6.28 1.26 1.02
N LEU A 23 -5.10 0.67 1.21
CA LEU A 23 -4.85 -0.35 2.22
C LEU A 23 -5.01 0.20 3.64
N LYS A 24 -4.53 1.42 3.90
CA LYS A 24 -4.70 2.07 5.21
C LYS A 24 -6.18 2.36 5.50
N THR A 25 -6.92 2.88 4.52
CA THR A 25 -8.36 3.12 4.63
C THR A 25 -9.13 1.82 4.87
N LEU A 26 -8.76 0.75 4.15
CA LEU A 26 -9.32 -0.58 4.37
C LEU A 26 -9.05 -1.05 5.79
N HIS A 27 -7.78 -1.08 6.22
CA HIS A 27 -7.38 -1.49 7.57
C HIS A 27 -8.17 -0.76 8.65
N ASP A 28 -8.30 0.56 8.54
CA ASP A 28 -8.98 1.39 9.54
C ASP A 28 -10.51 1.22 9.52
N GLY A 29 -11.07 0.69 8.43
CA GLY A 29 -12.48 0.36 8.29
C GLY A 29 -12.85 -1.05 8.71
N LEU A 30 -11.88 -1.95 8.95
CA LEU A 30 -12.14 -3.32 9.39
C LEU A 30 -12.59 -3.35 10.86
N GLY A 31 -13.63 -4.13 11.14
CA GLY A 31 -14.20 -4.33 12.46
C GLY A 31 -13.62 -5.54 13.20
N HIS A 32 -14.11 -5.76 14.43
CA HIS A 32 -13.61 -6.81 15.33
C HIS A 32 -13.77 -8.24 14.79
N GLU A 33 -14.76 -8.50 13.94
CA GLU A 33 -14.99 -9.82 13.35
C GLU A 33 -14.05 -10.11 12.16
N GLU A 34 -13.31 -9.10 11.69
CA GLU A 34 -12.46 -9.17 10.49
C GLU A 34 -10.97 -9.22 10.84
N HIS A 35 -10.64 -9.68 12.05
CA HIS A 35 -9.28 -9.71 12.60
C HIS A 35 -8.28 -10.36 11.65
N ASP A 36 -8.61 -11.51 11.04
CA ASP A 36 -7.70 -12.20 10.12
C ASP A 36 -7.35 -11.35 8.89
N VAL A 37 -8.34 -10.60 8.36
CA VAL A 37 -8.12 -9.68 7.24
C VAL A 37 -7.29 -8.49 7.70
N GLN A 38 -7.55 -7.98 8.90
CA GLN A 38 -6.81 -6.87 9.48
C GLN A 38 -5.32 -7.20 9.64
N GLU A 39 -5.02 -8.40 10.13
CA GLU A 39 -3.64 -8.90 10.27
C GLU A 39 -2.95 -9.01 8.90
N ILE A 40 -3.63 -9.55 7.88
CA ILE A 40 -3.07 -9.64 6.53
C ILE A 40 -2.79 -8.25 5.94
N VAL A 41 -3.73 -7.30 6.08
CA VAL A 41 -3.54 -5.94 5.57
C VAL A 41 -2.39 -5.25 6.32
N ARG A 42 -2.25 -5.47 7.63
CA ARG A 42 -1.11 -4.97 8.41
C ARG A 42 0.21 -5.54 7.91
N GLU A 43 0.30 -6.86 7.69
CA GLU A 43 1.50 -7.50 7.14
C GLU A 43 1.89 -6.97 5.76
N VAL A 44 0.91 -6.60 4.93
CA VAL A 44 1.18 -5.96 3.64
C VAL A 44 1.68 -4.53 3.83
N LEU A 45 1.04 -3.74 4.70
CA LEU A 45 1.47 -2.36 5.01
C LEU A 45 2.90 -2.32 5.56
N ASP A 46 3.30 -3.31 6.37
CA ASP A 46 4.66 -3.43 6.94
C ASP A 46 5.73 -3.71 5.87
N LYS A 47 5.35 -4.16 4.67
CA LYS A 47 6.26 -4.36 3.53
C LYS A 47 6.42 -3.10 2.67
N LEU A 48 5.59 -2.08 2.89
CA LEU A 48 5.63 -0.82 2.15
C LEU A 48 6.46 0.24 2.90
N PRO A 49 6.93 1.29 2.20
CA PRO A 49 7.49 2.46 2.85
C PRO A 49 6.55 3.05 3.90
N GLY A 50 7.14 3.70 4.91
CA GLY A 50 6.39 4.20 6.06
C GLY A 50 5.40 5.31 5.69
N GLU A 51 4.43 5.54 6.60
CA GLU A 51 3.39 6.56 6.40
C GLU A 51 3.97 7.94 6.05
N HIS A 52 5.06 8.34 6.70
CA HIS A 52 5.69 9.64 6.44
C HIS A 52 6.23 9.74 5.01
N ASP A 53 6.91 8.70 4.53
CA ASP A 53 7.48 8.63 3.19
C ASP A 53 6.39 8.68 2.13
N VAL A 54 5.32 7.90 2.34
CA VAL A 54 4.17 7.88 1.45
C VAL A 54 3.46 9.24 1.47
N ARG A 55 3.24 9.86 2.63
CA ARG A 55 2.58 11.17 2.73
C ARG A 55 3.34 12.27 2.00
N ALA A 56 4.67 12.22 1.97
CA ALA A 56 5.51 13.16 1.25
C ALA A 56 5.35 13.11 -0.29
N ILE A 57 4.76 12.04 -0.84
CA ILE A 57 4.51 11.92 -2.29
C ILE A 57 3.42 12.92 -2.72
N ASP A 58 3.80 13.86 -3.58
CA ASP A 58 2.89 14.74 -4.32
C ASP A 58 2.28 13.97 -5.50
N LEU A 59 1.03 13.52 -5.32
CA LEU A 59 0.32 12.74 -6.33
C LEU A 59 0.03 13.57 -7.60
N GLY A 60 -0.26 14.87 -7.46
CA GLY A 60 -0.54 15.72 -8.62
C GLY A 60 0.68 15.84 -9.53
N ARG A 61 1.83 16.12 -8.92
CA ARG A 61 3.11 16.19 -9.63
C ARG A 61 3.48 14.87 -10.31
N GLU A 62 3.23 13.74 -9.65
CA GLU A 62 3.58 12.44 -10.21
C GLU A 62 2.65 12.03 -11.37
N LEU A 63 1.36 12.35 -11.28
CA LEU A 63 0.42 12.16 -12.39
C LEU A 63 0.75 13.05 -13.59
N GLU A 64 1.23 14.28 -13.36
CA GLU A 64 1.73 15.14 -14.43
C GLU A 64 2.94 14.56 -15.14
N ARG A 65 3.89 13.94 -14.40
CA ARG A 65 5.06 13.29 -15.00
C ARG A 65 4.68 12.13 -15.90
N ARG A 66 3.70 11.31 -15.50
CA ARG A 66 3.22 10.17 -16.29
C ARG A 66 2.51 10.56 -17.59
N ARG A 67 2.00 11.79 -17.69
CA ARG A 67 1.30 12.30 -18.88
C ARG A 67 2.25 12.84 -19.95
N ARG A 68 3.53 13.01 -19.62
CA ARG A 68 4.58 13.47 -20.55
C ARG A 68 5.26 12.27 -21.20
#